data_AF-A0A7C1SRF5-F1
#
_entry.id   AF-A0A7C1SRF5-F1
#
_cell.length_a   1.000
_cell.length_b   1.000
_cell.length_c   1.000
_cell.angle_alpha   90.00
_cell.angle_beta   90.00
_cell.angle_gamma   90.00
#
_symmetry.space_group_name_H-M   'P 1'
#
loop_
_entity.id
_entity.type
_entity.pdbx_description
1 polymer ?
#
loop_
_entity_poly.entity_id
_entity_poly.type
_entity_poly.pdbx_seq_one_letter_code
_entity_poly.pdbx_strand_id
1 'polypeptide(L)'
;MIQLFRMRAQNFDNTPEFERTDKWLFLMRHCELPTRLLDWTEGALIALFFAINRFDKKEEEKKKTEFVQKPVIWMLNPQIFNLFTYKKLGFSLTWVGQLAGKPCPINNINAAWTKSKSAPNDFPVAIYPYYVHKRVAAQKSCFTVHGREKLGIDKIFKQEELFKIFAKCDECKFMESLITNKYRTFSSAKKVINESYEKGQYLIKYIITVDNKDKFLNDLRSLGISHSVLFPELDGLAKELHNTPINIF
;
A
#
# COMPACT_ATOMS: atom_id res chain seq x y z
N MET A 1 -19.15 -15.15 3.20
CA MET A 1 -18.41 -14.48 2.09
C MET A 1 -17.03 -15.08 1.89
N ILE A 2 -16.08 -14.88 2.81
CA ILE A 2 -14.68 -15.34 2.68
C ILE A 2 -14.59 -16.86 2.37
N GLN A 3 -15.30 -17.70 3.12
CA GLN A 3 -15.33 -19.16 2.87
C GLN A 3 -15.91 -19.52 1.50
N LEU A 4 -16.99 -18.83 1.09
CA LEU A 4 -17.63 -19.05 -0.20
C LEU A 4 -16.71 -18.66 -1.37
N PHE A 5 -15.96 -17.55 -1.23
CA PHE A 5 -14.95 -17.16 -2.19
C PHE A 5 -13.88 -18.25 -2.31
N ARG A 6 -13.31 -18.71 -1.18
CA ARG A 6 -12.31 -19.78 -1.16
C ARG A 6 -12.80 -21.06 -1.85
N MET A 7 -14.04 -21.48 -1.61
CA MET A 7 -14.61 -22.67 -2.25
C MET A 7 -14.84 -22.50 -3.76
N ARG A 8 -15.36 -21.34 -4.21
CA ARG A 8 -15.68 -21.12 -5.63
C ARG A 8 -14.45 -20.78 -6.47
N ALA A 9 -13.49 -20.09 -5.89
CA ALA A 9 -12.26 -19.69 -6.56
C ALA A 9 -11.40 -20.89 -6.97
N GLN A 10 -11.50 -22.03 -6.29
CA GLN A 10 -10.78 -23.26 -6.64
C GLN A 10 -11.07 -23.80 -8.05
N ASN A 11 -12.16 -23.36 -8.68
CA ASN A 11 -12.46 -23.67 -10.08
C ASN A 11 -11.65 -22.82 -11.08
N PHE A 12 -10.86 -21.86 -10.61
CA PHE A 12 -10.01 -21.00 -11.42
C PHE A 12 -8.53 -21.39 -11.23
N ASP A 13 -7.71 -21.06 -12.22
CA ASP A 13 -6.27 -21.31 -12.15
C ASP A 13 -5.57 -20.41 -11.12
N ASN A 14 -4.42 -20.87 -10.62
CA ASN A 14 -3.51 -20.12 -9.74
C ASN A 14 -4.09 -19.72 -8.37
N THR A 15 -4.99 -20.54 -7.80
CA THR A 15 -5.44 -20.30 -6.42
C THR A 15 -4.44 -20.79 -5.35
N PRO A 16 -4.39 -20.13 -4.18
CA PRO A 16 -3.56 -20.58 -3.05
C PRO A 16 -3.97 -21.94 -2.49
N GLU A 17 -3.07 -22.55 -1.71
CA GLU A 17 -3.38 -23.77 -0.95
C GLU A 17 -4.50 -23.50 0.06
N PHE A 18 -5.39 -24.47 0.29
CA PHE A 18 -6.59 -24.28 1.10
C PHE A 18 -6.29 -23.78 2.52
N GLU A 19 -5.25 -24.32 3.17
CA GLU A 19 -4.85 -23.97 4.55
C GLU A 19 -4.16 -22.60 4.68
N ARG A 20 -3.76 -22.00 3.56
CA ARG A 20 -3.02 -20.74 3.54
C ARG A 20 -3.96 -19.53 3.55
N THR A 21 -4.61 -19.34 4.70
CA THR A 21 -5.58 -18.25 4.94
C THR A 21 -5.04 -16.86 4.65
N ASP A 22 -3.74 -16.65 4.88
CA ASP A 22 -3.03 -15.40 4.54
C ASP A 22 -3.02 -15.15 3.02
N LYS A 23 -2.60 -16.15 2.25
CA LYS A 23 -2.57 -16.09 0.78
C LYS A 23 -3.95 -15.84 0.17
N TRP A 24 -4.98 -16.49 0.74
CA TRP A 24 -6.37 -16.27 0.33
C TRP A 24 -6.85 -14.84 0.58
N LEU A 25 -6.48 -14.19 1.69
CA LEU A 25 -6.82 -12.79 1.91
C LEU A 25 -6.15 -11.86 0.90
N PHE A 26 -4.89 -12.13 0.54
CA PHE A 26 -4.19 -11.35 -0.48
C PHE A 26 -4.89 -11.45 -1.83
N LEU A 27 -5.30 -12.65 -2.23
CA LEU A 27 -6.08 -12.86 -3.45
C LEU A 27 -7.43 -12.14 -3.39
N MET A 28 -8.15 -12.25 -2.27
CA MET A 28 -9.43 -11.54 -2.09
C MET A 28 -9.28 -10.02 -2.22
N ARG A 29 -8.25 -9.44 -1.59
CA ARG A 29 -7.98 -8.00 -1.69
C ARG A 29 -7.69 -7.58 -3.12
N HIS A 30 -6.95 -8.42 -3.85
CA HIS A 30 -6.66 -8.22 -5.27
C HIS A 30 -7.92 -8.27 -6.14
N CYS A 31 -8.88 -9.13 -5.81
CA CYS A 31 -10.22 -9.18 -6.43
C CYS A 31 -11.19 -8.12 -5.87
N GLU A 32 -10.67 -7.08 -5.20
CA GLU A 32 -11.42 -5.95 -4.65
C GLU A 32 -12.50 -6.34 -3.61
N LEU A 33 -12.41 -7.55 -3.04
CA LEU A 33 -13.32 -7.97 -1.99
C LEU A 33 -12.99 -7.26 -0.67
N PRO A 34 -14.01 -7.00 0.17
CA PRO A 34 -13.79 -6.40 1.47
C PRO A 34 -12.96 -7.34 2.34
N THR A 35 -11.78 -6.86 2.76
CA THR A 35 -10.87 -7.56 3.65
C THR A 35 -10.41 -6.62 4.76
N ARG A 36 -9.77 -7.17 5.79
CA ARG A 36 -9.08 -6.37 6.82
C ARG A 36 -7.69 -5.90 6.37
N LEU A 37 -7.36 -6.07 5.09
CA LEU A 37 -6.08 -5.68 4.52
C LEU A 37 -6.20 -4.29 3.92
N LEU A 38 -5.21 -3.46 4.23
CA LEU A 38 -4.91 -2.28 3.45
C LEU A 38 -3.59 -2.54 2.71
N ASP A 39 -3.64 -2.45 1.40
CA ASP A 39 -2.50 -2.59 0.51
C ASP A 39 -1.74 -1.27 0.36
N TRP A 40 -0.43 -1.36 0.33
CA TRP A 40 0.49 -0.27 0.03
C TRP A 40 1.69 -0.82 -0.74
N THR A 41 2.57 0.04 -1.25
CA THR A 41 3.73 -0.38 -2.06
C THR A 41 5.03 0.10 -1.45
N GLU A 42 6.08 -0.72 -1.55
CA GLU A 42 7.46 -0.37 -1.23
C GLU A 42 8.12 0.45 -2.37
N GLY A 43 7.48 0.55 -3.54
CA GLY A 43 7.94 1.37 -4.66
C GLY A 43 7.36 2.79 -4.65
N ALA A 44 8.18 3.81 -4.37
CA ALA A 44 7.72 5.20 -4.34
C ALA A 44 7.13 5.68 -5.69
N LEU A 45 7.73 5.28 -6.82
CA LEU A 45 7.22 5.59 -8.16
C LEU A 45 5.88 4.89 -8.45
N ILE A 46 5.69 3.68 -7.89
CA ILE A 46 4.43 2.94 -8.00
C ILE A 46 3.34 3.65 -7.17
N ALA A 47 3.66 4.12 -5.96
CA ALA A 47 2.74 4.89 -5.13
C ALA A 47 2.31 6.18 -5.85
N LEU A 48 3.26 6.86 -6.48
CA LEU A 48 3.04 8.07 -7.26
C LEU A 48 2.17 7.81 -8.49
N PHE A 49 2.41 6.71 -9.22
CA PHE A 49 1.53 6.25 -10.30
C PHE A 49 0.09 6.12 -9.81
N PHE A 50 -0.15 5.43 -8.69
CA PHE A 50 -1.51 5.25 -8.18
C PHE A 50 -2.17 6.55 -7.73
N ALA A 51 -1.41 7.45 -7.11
CA ALA A 51 -1.91 8.75 -6.67
C ALA A 51 -2.38 9.59 -7.87
N ILE A 52 -1.60 9.62 -8.95
CA ILE A 52 -1.85 10.48 -10.12
C ILE A 52 -2.82 9.83 -11.11
N ASN A 53 -2.73 8.52 -11.35
CA ASN A 53 -3.58 7.84 -12.33
C ASN A 53 -5.07 7.96 -11.97
N ARG A 54 -5.41 8.01 -10.68
CA ARG A 54 -6.79 8.20 -10.17
C ARG A 54 -7.27 9.65 -10.13
N PHE A 55 -6.39 10.61 -10.39
CA PHE A 55 -6.72 12.03 -10.33
C PHE A 55 -7.36 12.52 -11.63
N ASP A 56 -8.49 13.23 -11.55
CA ASP A 56 -9.10 13.91 -12.70
C ASP A 56 -9.19 15.42 -12.46
N LYS A 57 -8.39 16.18 -13.20
CA LYS A 57 -8.35 17.64 -13.14
C LYS A 57 -9.68 18.28 -13.61
N LYS A 58 -10.44 17.59 -14.47
CA LYS A 58 -11.76 18.09 -14.90
C LYS A 58 -12.77 18.04 -13.77
N GLU A 59 -12.62 17.11 -12.82
CA GLU A 59 -13.43 17.10 -11.60
C GLU A 59 -13.01 18.21 -10.62
N GLU A 60 -11.72 18.53 -10.57
CA GLU A 60 -11.19 19.66 -9.78
C GLU A 60 -11.80 21.00 -10.21
N GLU A 61 -11.85 21.26 -11.52
CA GLU A 61 -12.35 22.53 -12.06
C GLU A 61 -13.87 22.69 -11.98
N LYS A 62 -14.62 21.57 -11.97
CA LYS A 62 -16.09 21.58 -11.82
C LYS A 62 -16.53 21.82 -10.39
N LYS A 63 -15.74 21.40 -9.40
CA LYS A 63 -16.04 21.50 -7.97
C LYS A 63 -15.39 22.70 -7.29
N LYS A 64 -15.42 23.89 -7.92
CA LYS A 64 -14.80 25.12 -7.38
C LYS A 64 -15.25 25.52 -5.97
N THR A 65 -16.37 24.99 -5.48
CA THR A 65 -16.93 25.24 -4.14
C THR A 65 -16.79 24.06 -3.17
N GLU A 66 -16.26 22.91 -3.60
CA GLU A 66 -16.11 21.70 -2.78
C GLU A 66 -14.63 21.31 -2.67
N PHE A 67 -14.24 20.66 -1.57
CA PHE A 67 -12.84 20.30 -1.32
C PHE A 67 -12.36 19.27 -2.36
N VAL A 68 -11.61 19.72 -3.37
CA VAL A 68 -11.06 18.82 -4.39
C VAL A 68 -9.96 17.95 -3.76
N GLN A 69 -10.10 16.65 -3.90
CA GLN A 69 -9.13 15.69 -3.41
C GLN A 69 -7.88 15.69 -4.29
N LYS A 70 -6.87 16.45 -3.88
CA LYS A 70 -5.54 16.42 -4.50
C LYS A 70 -4.90 15.03 -4.36
N PRO A 71 -4.01 14.64 -5.29
CA PRO A 71 -3.28 13.38 -5.18
C PRO A 71 -2.39 13.41 -3.94
N VAL A 72 -2.44 12.31 -3.19
CA VAL A 72 -1.73 12.18 -1.92
C VAL A 72 -0.98 10.87 -1.89
N ILE A 73 0.26 10.93 -1.40
CA ILE A 73 1.05 9.76 -1.05
C ILE A 73 1.24 9.75 0.47
N TRP A 74 0.91 8.63 1.08
CA TRP A 74 1.23 8.36 2.48
C TRP A 74 2.45 7.44 2.53
N MET A 75 3.45 7.83 3.31
CA MET A 75 4.66 7.05 3.53
C MET A 75 4.75 6.63 4.99
N LEU A 76 4.94 5.33 5.20
CA LEU A 76 5.02 4.72 6.53
C LEU A 76 6.33 3.93 6.66
N ASN A 77 6.93 3.95 7.85
CA ASN A 77 8.03 3.03 8.18
C ASN A 77 7.45 1.78 8.85
N PRO A 78 7.46 0.60 8.20
CA PRO A 78 6.75 -0.59 8.71
C PRO A 78 7.36 -1.14 10.00
N GLN A 79 8.67 -0.97 10.22
CA GLN A 79 9.34 -1.47 11.41
C GLN A 79 8.90 -0.71 12.65
N ILE A 80 8.79 0.61 12.52
CA ILE A 80 8.37 1.50 13.61
C ILE A 80 6.88 1.49 13.80
N PHE A 81 6.14 1.48 12.71
CA PHE A 81 4.72 1.23 12.75
C PHE A 81 4.39 0.01 13.63
N ASN A 82 5.07 -1.11 13.41
CA ASN A 82 4.92 -2.32 14.22
C ASN A 82 5.43 -2.17 15.66
N LEU A 83 6.46 -1.37 15.91
CA LEU A 83 6.88 -1.06 17.28
C LEU A 83 5.75 -0.36 18.05
N PHE A 84 5.00 0.55 17.42
CA PHE A 84 3.89 1.25 18.08
C PHE A 84 2.64 0.40 18.21
N THR A 85 2.17 -0.20 17.12
CA THR A 85 0.88 -0.90 17.06
C THR A 85 0.94 -2.33 17.61
N TYR A 86 2.13 -2.92 17.59
CA TYR A 86 2.35 -4.33 17.89
C TYR A 86 3.47 -4.57 18.93
N LYS A 87 4.09 -3.49 19.43
CA LYS A 87 5.16 -3.52 20.46
C LYS A 87 6.34 -4.42 20.08
N LYS A 88 6.56 -4.62 18.78
CA LYS A 88 7.66 -5.41 18.23
C LYS A 88 8.31 -4.66 17.07
N LEU A 89 9.60 -4.35 17.23
CA LEU A 89 10.39 -3.78 16.15
C LEU A 89 10.58 -4.81 15.02
N GLY A 90 10.35 -4.36 13.78
CA GLY A 90 10.62 -5.15 12.59
C GLY A 90 9.45 -5.24 11.64
N PHE A 91 9.71 -5.74 10.44
CA PHE A 91 8.69 -5.94 9.42
C PHE A 91 8.25 -7.41 9.44
N SER A 92 7.04 -7.64 9.93
CA SER A 92 6.59 -9.00 10.27
C SER A 92 6.30 -9.84 9.02
N LEU A 93 6.66 -11.11 9.07
CA LEU A 93 6.30 -12.11 8.06
C LEU A 93 5.06 -12.88 8.51
N THR A 94 4.18 -13.28 7.59
CA THR A 94 2.92 -13.97 7.97
C THR A 94 3.12 -15.37 8.54
N TRP A 95 4.29 -15.98 8.32
CA TRP A 95 4.59 -17.37 8.72
C TRP A 95 5.57 -17.47 9.89
N VAL A 96 6.16 -16.36 10.33
CA VAL A 96 7.15 -16.36 11.42
C VAL A 96 6.46 -16.08 12.75
N GLY A 97 6.43 -17.11 13.61
CA GLY A 97 6.14 -16.96 15.03
C GLY A 97 4.68 -17.15 15.43
N GLN A 98 4.15 -18.37 15.32
CA GLN A 98 3.14 -18.83 16.28
C GLN A 98 3.86 -19.19 17.59
N LEU A 99 4.30 -18.18 18.34
CA LEU A 99 4.65 -18.41 19.75
C LEU A 99 3.33 -18.41 20.54
N ALA A 100 2.98 -19.55 21.11
CA ALA A 100 1.75 -19.72 21.88
C ALA A 100 1.61 -18.59 22.92
N GLY A 101 0.44 -17.95 22.95
CA GLY A 101 0.10 -16.92 23.93
C GLY A 101 0.62 -15.51 23.65
N LYS A 102 1.41 -15.26 22.58
CA LYS A 102 1.81 -13.90 22.19
C LYS A 102 0.94 -13.36 21.06
N PRO A 103 0.58 -12.06 21.08
CA PRO A 103 -0.09 -11.45 19.94
C PRO A 103 0.80 -11.61 18.71
N CYS A 104 0.23 -11.91 17.55
CA CYS A 104 0.96 -12.18 16.31
C CYS A 104 0.17 -11.62 15.13
N PRO A 105 0.80 -11.11 14.05
CA PRO A 105 0.08 -10.66 12.86
C PRO A 105 -0.88 -11.72 12.30
N ILE A 106 -0.58 -13.01 12.49
CA ILE A 106 -1.47 -14.12 12.11
C ILE A 106 -2.81 -14.07 12.87
N ASN A 107 -2.86 -13.51 14.09
CA ASN A 107 -4.11 -13.37 14.84
C ASN A 107 -5.06 -12.38 14.14
N ASN A 108 -4.54 -11.30 13.56
CA ASN A 108 -5.36 -10.35 12.78
C ASN A 108 -5.87 -11.01 11.49
N ILE A 109 -5.05 -11.83 10.84
CA ILE A 109 -5.43 -12.64 9.67
C ILE A 109 -6.52 -13.63 10.06
N ASN A 110 -6.32 -14.43 11.11
CA ASN A 110 -7.27 -15.43 11.58
C ASN A 110 -8.61 -14.83 12.00
N ALA A 111 -8.59 -13.63 12.58
CA ALA A 111 -9.79 -12.90 12.94
C ALA A 111 -10.60 -12.40 11.73
N ALA A 112 -10.00 -12.34 10.53
CA ALA A 112 -10.76 -12.12 9.30
C ALA A 112 -11.56 -13.38 8.89
N TRP A 113 -11.08 -14.59 9.20
CA TRP A 113 -11.67 -15.87 8.77
C TRP A 113 -12.61 -16.51 9.77
N THR A 114 -12.31 -16.37 11.06
CA THR A 114 -12.98 -17.09 12.15
C THR A 114 -13.43 -16.13 13.22
N LYS A 115 -14.50 -16.49 13.95
CA LYS A 115 -14.76 -15.94 15.29
C LYS A 115 -13.73 -16.57 16.25
N SER A 116 -12.45 -16.25 16.06
CA SER A 116 -11.33 -16.88 16.77
C SER A 116 -11.47 -16.75 18.29
N LYS A 117 -11.02 -17.78 19.03
CA LYS A 117 -10.84 -17.75 20.49
C LYS A 117 -9.61 -16.93 20.91
N SER A 118 -8.60 -16.80 20.04
CA SER A 118 -7.46 -15.91 20.27
C SER A 118 -7.83 -14.49 19.86
N ALA A 119 -7.70 -13.54 20.79
CA ALA A 119 -8.03 -12.15 20.52
C ALA A 119 -7.08 -11.59 19.44
N PRO A 120 -7.60 -11.03 18.33
CA PRO A 120 -6.78 -10.24 17.43
C PRO A 120 -6.17 -9.04 18.17
N ASN A 121 -5.09 -8.50 17.63
CA ASN A 121 -4.54 -7.23 18.12
C ASN A 121 -5.60 -6.14 17.95
N ASP A 122 -5.50 -5.08 18.75
CA ASP A 122 -6.34 -3.91 18.58
C ASP A 122 -5.96 -3.14 17.32
N PHE A 123 -4.67 -2.84 17.18
CA PHE A 123 -4.16 -2.00 16.11
C PHE A 123 -3.70 -2.81 14.87
N PRO A 124 -3.57 -2.14 13.71
CA PRO A 124 -3.08 -2.78 12.50
C PRO A 124 -1.60 -3.18 12.61
N VAL A 125 -1.20 -4.25 11.94
CA VAL A 125 0.20 -4.70 11.88
C VAL A 125 0.67 -4.71 10.43
N ALA A 126 1.79 -4.07 10.14
CA ALA A 126 2.45 -4.11 8.84
C ALA A 126 3.12 -5.48 8.63
N ILE A 127 2.80 -6.12 7.50
CA ILE A 127 3.31 -7.43 7.12
C ILE A 127 3.89 -7.45 5.70
N TYR A 128 4.93 -8.26 5.51
CA TYR A 128 5.36 -8.69 4.19
C TYR A 128 4.48 -9.86 3.73
N PRO A 129 3.89 -9.78 2.53
CA PRO A 129 3.10 -10.88 2.00
C PRO A 129 3.98 -11.99 1.41
N TYR A 130 3.34 -13.12 1.15
CA TYR A 130 3.82 -14.01 0.10
C TYR A 130 3.45 -13.43 -1.27
N TYR A 131 4.40 -13.40 -2.19
CA TYR A 131 4.16 -13.03 -3.58
C TYR A 131 3.48 -14.17 -4.36
N VAL A 132 2.23 -14.47 -4.00
CA VAL A 132 1.46 -15.59 -4.58
C VAL A 132 0.95 -15.26 -5.98
N HIS A 133 0.73 -13.98 -6.28
CA HIS A 133 0.17 -13.52 -7.55
C HIS A 133 1.11 -12.53 -8.24
N LYS A 134 1.20 -12.61 -9.57
CA LYS A 134 2.07 -11.74 -10.39
C LYS A 134 1.82 -10.26 -10.11
N ARG A 135 0.56 -9.84 -9.94
CA ARG A 135 0.21 -8.45 -9.59
C ARG A 135 0.82 -7.99 -8.27
N VAL A 136 0.78 -8.83 -7.23
CA VAL A 136 1.33 -8.49 -5.91
C VAL A 136 2.84 -8.24 -6.03
N ALA A 137 3.53 -9.07 -6.82
CA ALA A 137 4.95 -8.89 -7.10
C ALA A 137 5.25 -7.64 -7.94
N ALA A 138 4.50 -7.44 -9.03
CA ALA A 138 4.70 -6.32 -9.94
C ALA A 138 4.45 -4.95 -9.28
N GLN A 139 3.46 -4.89 -8.38
CA GLN A 139 3.15 -3.69 -7.60
C GLN A 139 4.06 -3.52 -6.38
N LYS A 140 4.94 -4.51 -6.10
CA LYS A 140 5.71 -4.61 -4.87
C LYS A 140 4.83 -4.36 -3.64
N SER A 141 3.71 -5.08 -3.58
CA SER A 141 2.70 -4.86 -2.56
C SER A 141 3.18 -5.29 -1.19
N CYS A 142 2.88 -4.47 -0.20
CA CYS A 142 2.94 -4.73 1.22
C CYS A 142 1.55 -4.53 1.82
N PHE A 143 1.31 -5.01 3.04
CA PHE A 143 -0.01 -4.91 3.66
C PHE A 143 0.05 -4.47 5.12
N THR A 144 -1.00 -3.79 5.58
CA THR A 144 -1.34 -3.76 7.01
C THR A 144 -2.57 -4.62 7.25
N VAL A 145 -2.52 -5.50 8.25
CA VAL A 145 -3.67 -6.31 8.68
C VAL A 145 -4.32 -5.65 9.87
N HIS A 146 -5.53 -5.13 9.67
CA HIS A 146 -6.26 -4.38 10.68
C HIS A 146 -6.84 -5.30 11.77
N GLY A 147 -6.75 -4.81 13.00
CA GLY A 147 -7.16 -5.49 14.22
C GLY A 147 -8.66 -5.30 14.53
N ARG A 148 -8.96 -5.14 15.82
CA ARG A 148 -10.33 -4.80 16.29
C ARG A 148 -10.66 -3.33 16.06
N GLU A 149 -9.66 -2.47 16.14
CA GLU A 149 -9.84 -1.04 15.95
C GLU A 149 -10.17 -0.73 14.49
N LYS A 150 -11.23 0.06 14.30
CA LYS A 150 -11.75 0.47 12.99
C LYS A 150 -11.32 1.88 12.59
N LEU A 151 -10.65 2.60 13.49
CA LEU A 151 -10.06 3.90 13.16
C LEU A 151 -9.06 3.79 12.00
N GLY A 152 -9.04 4.82 11.16
CA GLY A 152 -8.03 4.97 10.11
C GLY A 152 -6.64 5.11 10.71
N ILE A 153 -5.61 4.68 9.97
CA ILE A 153 -4.22 4.77 10.41
C ILE A 153 -3.87 6.22 10.78
N ASP A 154 -4.35 7.20 10.02
CA ASP A 154 -4.16 8.62 10.31
C ASP A 154 -4.71 9.02 11.70
N LYS A 155 -5.82 8.42 12.14
CA LYS A 155 -6.43 8.72 13.44
C LYS A 155 -5.73 8.01 14.59
N ILE A 156 -5.26 6.78 14.37
CA ILE A 156 -4.49 6.01 15.36
C ILE A 156 -3.24 6.80 15.76
N PHE A 157 -2.52 7.38 14.79
CA PHE A 157 -1.30 8.17 15.06
C PHE A 157 -1.56 9.61 15.52
N LYS A 158 -2.76 10.18 15.27
CA LYS A 158 -3.14 11.50 15.81
C LYS A 158 -3.36 11.49 17.32
N GLN A 159 -3.78 10.35 17.88
CA GLN A 159 -3.96 10.21 19.33
C GLN A 159 -2.63 10.17 20.10
N GLU A 160 -1.50 9.92 19.44
CA GLU A 160 -0.17 9.78 20.09
C GLU A 160 0.81 10.95 19.82
N GLU A 161 0.38 12.10 19.29
CA GLU A 161 1.24 13.27 18.93
C GLU A 161 2.29 13.03 17.82
N LEU A 162 2.06 12.09 16.90
CA LEU A 162 3.08 11.63 15.94
C LEU A 162 2.89 12.14 14.50
N PHE A 163 2.18 13.27 14.37
CA PHE A 163 1.61 13.72 13.11
C PHE A 163 2.33 14.96 12.56
N LYS A 164 3.08 14.82 11.45
CA LYS A 164 3.43 15.97 10.61
C LYS A 164 2.79 15.85 9.23
N ILE A 165 1.94 16.82 8.94
CA ILE A 165 1.51 17.25 7.62
C ILE A 165 2.24 18.60 7.42
N PHE A 166 2.86 19.02 6.32
CA PHE A 166 2.60 18.86 4.90
C PHE A 166 3.95 19.08 4.17
N ALA A 167 4.30 18.23 3.21
CA ALA A 167 5.20 18.64 2.14
C ALA A 167 4.32 18.85 0.89
N LYS A 168 4.02 20.11 0.55
CA LYS A 168 3.55 20.44 -0.79
C LYS A 168 4.76 20.25 -1.69
N CYS A 169 4.75 19.19 -2.48
CA CYS A 169 5.86 18.84 -3.32
C CYS A 169 5.38 18.84 -4.77
N ASP A 170 6.00 19.68 -5.59
CA ASP A 170 5.80 19.63 -7.04
C ASP A 170 6.26 18.25 -7.55
N GLU A 171 5.57 17.67 -8.53
CA GLU A 171 5.92 16.35 -9.08
C GLU A 171 7.41 16.22 -9.41
N CYS A 172 7.98 17.25 -10.06
CA CYS A 172 9.40 17.32 -10.38
C CYS A 172 10.28 17.29 -9.13
N LYS A 173 9.92 18.02 -8.07
CA LYS A 173 10.65 18.04 -6.80
C LYS A 173 10.51 16.73 -6.04
N PHE A 174 9.37 16.05 -6.15
CA PHE A 174 9.18 14.74 -5.52
C PHE A 174 10.05 13.70 -6.22
N MET A 175 10.02 13.65 -7.54
CA MET A 175 10.89 12.79 -8.35
C MET A 175 12.38 13.08 -8.10
N GLU A 176 12.78 14.35 -8.12
CA GLU A 176 14.12 14.77 -7.74
C GLU A 176 14.45 14.33 -6.32
N SER A 177 13.56 14.51 -5.34
CA SER A 177 13.78 14.06 -3.97
C SER A 177 13.92 12.54 -3.86
N LEU A 178 13.26 11.76 -4.72
CA LEU A 178 13.41 10.31 -4.78
C LEU A 178 14.75 9.89 -5.42
N ILE A 179 15.20 10.64 -6.44
CA ILE A 179 16.44 10.38 -7.20
C ILE A 179 17.68 10.89 -6.45
N THR A 180 17.61 12.09 -5.88
CA THR A 180 18.67 12.75 -5.09
C THR A 180 18.76 12.25 -3.66
N ASN A 181 17.74 11.53 -3.17
CA ASN A 181 17.85 10.71 -1.97
C ASN A 181 18.77 9.51 -2.22
N LYS A 182 20.07 9.82 -2.12
CA LYS A 182 21.20 9.14 -1.46
C LYS A 182 20.89 7.91 -0.56
N TYR A 183 20.04 6.97 -0.99
CA TYR A 183 19.68 5.76 -0.26
C TYR A 183 20.10 4.48 -0.99
N ARG A 184 21.28 4.50 -1.62
CA ARG A 184 22.03 3.26 -1.93
C ARG A 184 22.93 2.80 -0.78
N THR A 185 23.11 3.60 0.28
CA THR A 185 23.90 3.21 1.44
C THR A 185 23.08 3.30 2.72
N PHE A 186 23.05 2.18 3.45
CA PHE A 186 22.42 1.97 4.76
C PHE A 186 22.79 3.01 5.85
N SER A 187 23.73 3.92 5.59
CA SER A 187 24.23 4.94 6.52
C SER A 187 23.38 6.23 6.52
N SER A 188 22.99 6.75 5.35
CA SER A 188 22.25 8.01 5.25
C SER A 188 20.77 7.85 5.57
N ALA A 189 20.19 6.68 5.25
CA ALA A 189 18.85 6.30 5.69
C ALA A 189 18.78 6.32 7.22
N LYS A 190 19.78 5.76 7.91
CA LYS A 190 19.83 5.71 9.38
C LYS A 190 19.84 7.10 10.02
N LYS A 191 20.47 8.11 9.39
CA LYS A 191 20.48 9.48 9.91
C LYS A 191 19.13 10.19 9.77
N VAL A 192 18.50 10.11 8.59
CA VAL A 192 17.16 10.71 8.37
C VAL A 192 16.09 9.98 9.17
N ILE A 193 16.20 8.65 9.25
CA ILE A 193 15.40 7.80 10.13
C ILE A 193 15.60 8.26 11.58
N ASN A 194 16.83 8.35 12.09
CA ASN A 194 17.07 8.79 13.47
C ASN A 194 16.56 10.22 13.75
N GLU A 195 16.75 11.17 12.83
CA GLU A 195 16.26 12.56 12.98
C GLU A 195 14.73 12.65 12.91
N SER A 196 14.07 11.84 12.08
CA SER A 196 12.61 11.70 12.05
C SER A 196 12.08 11.00 13.31
N TYR A 197 12.83 10.03 13.85
CA TYR A 197 12.49 9.32 15.08
C TYR A 197 12.61 10.21 16.32
N GLU A 198 13.69 10.99 16.43
CA GLU A 198 13.88 11.96 17.51
C GLU A 198 12.79 13.05 17.52
N LYS A 199 12.10 13.24 16.38
CA LYS A 199 11.01 14.20 16.20
C LYS A 199 9.61 13.57 16.17
N GLY A 200 9.47 12.27 16.45
CA GLY A 200 8.16 11.60 16.52
C GLY A 200 7.41 11.45 15.18
N GLN A 201 8.09 11.46 14.02
CA GLN A 201 7.45 11.45 12.71
C GLN A 201 7.41 10.03 12.11
N TYR A 202 6.23 9.40 12.10
CA TYR A 202 6.10 7.97 11.70
C TYR A 202 5.19 7.72 10.50
N LEU A 203 4.36 8.70 10.14
CA LEU A 203 3.50 8.69 8.98
C LEU A 203 3.61 10.05 8.29
N ILE A 204 4.08 10.05 7.04
CA ILE A 204 4.31 11.27 6.27
C ILE A 204 3.27 11.35 5.14
N LYS A 205 2.63 12.51 5.00
CA LYS A 205 1.69 12.80 3.93
C LYS A 205 2.30 13.79 2.93
N TYR A 206 2.48 13.35 1.70
CA TYR A 206 2.82 14.20 0.57
C TYR A 206 1.57 14.58 -0.19
N ILE A 207 1.39 15.87 -0.47
CA ILE A 207 0.35 16.34 -1.38
C ILE A 207 1.06 16.71 -2.69
N ILE A 208 0.67 16.05 -3.76
CA ILE A 208 1.28 16.19 -5.08
C ILE A 208 0.48 17.20 -5.89
N THR A 209 1.18 18.16 -6.49
CA THR A 209 0.60 19.11 -7.45
C THR A 209 0.80 18.59 -8.87
N VAL A 210 -0.30 18.34 -9.57
CA VAL A 210 -0.31 17.75 -10.92
C VAL A 210 -0.63 18.82 -11.94
N ASP A 211 0.39 19.29 -12.66
CA ASP A 211 0.20 20.31 -13.70
C ASP A 211 -0.25 19.67 -15.02
N ASN A 212 0.42 18.58 -15.43
CA ASN A 212 0.15 17.82 -16.65
C ASN A 212 0.23 16.31 -16.39
N LYS A 213 -0.93 15.71 -16.11
CA LYS A 213 -1.08 14.27 -15.82
C LYS A 213 -0.53 13.37 -16.93
N ASP A 214 -0.80 13.67 -18.19
CA ASP A 214 -0.44 12.80 -19.32
C ASP A 214 1.06 12.79 -19.56
N LYS A 215 1.71 13.95 -19.47
CA LYS A 215 3.17 14.05 -19.51
C LYS A 215 3.78 13.20 -18.39
N PHE A 216 3.26 13.34 -17.18
CA PHE A 216 3.76 12.62 -16.03
C PHE A 216 3.63 11.09 -16.17
N LEU A 217 2.47 10.59 -16.63
CA LEU A 217 2.27 9.17 -16.88
C LEU A 217 3.21 8.64 -17.98
N ASN A 218 3.54 9.45 -18.99
CA ASN A 218 4.54 9.10 -20.01
C ASN A 218 5.97 9.05 -19.45
N ASP A 219 6.33 9.97 -18.54
CA ASP A 219 7.63 9.95 -17.86
C ASP A 219 7.76 8.68 -16.99
N LEU A 220 6.73 8.32 -16.22
CA LEU A 220 6.69 7.07 -15.48
C LEU A 220 6.77 5.83 -16.37
N ARG A 221 6.05 5.83 -17.49
CA ARG A 221 6.11 4.74 -18.47
C ARG A 221 7.53 4.56 -19.01
N SER A 222 8.23 5.66 -19.29
CA SER A 222 9.64 5.63 -19.73
C SER A 222 10.59 5.06 -18.66
N LEU A 223 10.22 5.16 -17.39
CA LEU A 223 10.90 4.53 -16.25
C LEU A 223 10.44 3.08 -15.98
N GLY A 224 9.62 2.50 -16.85
CA GLY A 224 9.10 1.14 -16.71
C GLY A 224 7.90 1.00 -15.76
N ILE A 225 7.30 2.11 -15.34
CA ILE A 225 6.09 2.13 -14.50
C ILE A 225 4.89 2.44 -15.38
N SER A 226 4.25 1.37 -15.90
CA SER A 226 3.04 1.47 -16.73
C SER A 226 1.88 0.66 -16.14
N HIS A 227 0.68 0.87 -16.70
CA HIS A 227 -0.52 0.16 -16.24
C HIS A 227 -0.39 -1.36 -16.46
N SER A 228 0.04 -1.81 -17.63
CA SER A 228 0.22 -3.25 -17.93
C SER A 228 1.33 -3.91 -17.11
N VAL A 229 2.36 -3.16 -16.71
CA VAL A 229 3.39 -3.66 -15.80
C VAL A 229 2.81 -3.87 -14.41
N LEU A 230 2.07 -2.90 -13.87
CA LEU A 230 1.48 -2.97 -12.54
C LEU A 230 0.24 -3.87 -12.45
N PHE A 231 -0.42 -4.13 -13.57
CA PHE A 231 -1.58 -5.00 -13.72
C PHE A 231 -1.27 -6.05 -14.80
N PRO A 232 -0.48 -7.09 -14.49
CA PRO A 232 0.06 -8.04 -15.46
C PRO A 232 -0.97 -9.09 -15.90
N GLU A 233 -2.23 -8.67 -16.05
CA GLU A 233 -3.35 -9.43 -16.58
C GLU A 233 -3.76 -8.89 -17.96
N LEU A 234 -4.53 -9.67 -18.71
CA LEU A 234 -5.04 -9.24 -20.02
C LEU A 234 -5.83 -7.93 -19.93
N ASP A 235 -6.65 -7.77 -18.90
CA ASP A 235 -7.40 -6.53 -18.65
C ASP A 235 -6.47 -5.31 -18.45
N GLY A 236 -5.33 -5.53 -17.79
CA GLY A 236 -4.34 -4.49 -17.55
C GLY A 236 -3.65 -4.03 -18.82
N LEU A 237 -3.33 -4.97 -19.72
CA LEU A 237 -2.80 -4.68 -21.06
C LEU A 237 -3.86 -4.01 -21.95
N ALA A 238 -5.08 -4.55 -22.01
CA ALA A 238 -6.16 -3.99 -22.81
C ALA A 238 -6.46 -2.54 -22.41
N LYS A 239 -6.51 -2.24 -21.11
CA LYS A 239 -6.71 -0.89 -20.58
C LYS A 239 -5.57 0.07 -20.92
N GLU A 240 -4.33 -0.41 -20.97
CA GLU A 240 -3.21 0.42 -21.41
C GLU A 240 -3.30 0.76 -22.91
N LEU A 241 -3.60 -0.24 -23.75
CA LEU A 241 -3.71 -0.06 -25.19
C LEU A 241 -4.87 0.86 -25.56
N HIS A 242 -6.01 0.78 -24.87
CA HIS A 242 -7.13 1.69 -25.07
C HIS A 242 -6.76 3.16 -24.84
N ASN A 243 -5.87 3.43 -23.87
CA ASN A 243 -5.47 4.78 -23.49
C ASN A 243 -4.21 5.26 -24.23
N THR A 244 -3.60 4.40 -25.04
CA THR A 244 -2.42 4.75 -25.83
C THR A 244 -2.91 5.09 -27.23
N PRO A 245 -2.64 6.30 -27.75
CA PRO A 245 -2.97 6.61 -29.13
C PRO A 245 -2.12 5.72 -30.03
N ILE A 246 -2.70 4.63 -30.51
CA ILE A 246 -2.06 3.79 -31.51
C ILE A 246 -2.36 4.45 -32.85
N ASN A 247 -1.36 5.09 -33.46
CA ASN A 247 -1.41 5.46 -34.86
C ASN A 247 -1.36 4.17 -35.68
N ILE A 248 -2.51 3.51 -35.84
CA ILE A 248 -2.67 2.37 -36.72
C ILE A 248 -3.21 2.92 -38.04
N PHE A 249 -2.28 3.25 -38.95
CA PHE A 249 -2.46 3.71 -40.33
C PHE A 249 -3.25 5.01 -40.56
#